data_AF-A0A699XBP7-F1
#
_entry.id   AF-A0A699XBP7-F1
#
_cell.length_a   1.000
_cell.length_b   1.000
_cell.length_c   1.000
_cell.angle_alpha   90.00
_cell.angle_beta   90.00
_cell.angle_gamma   90.00
#
_symmetry.space_group_name_H-M   'P 1'
#
loop_
_entity.id
_entity.type
_entity.pdbx_description
1 polymer ?
#
loop_
_entity_poly.entity_id
_entity_poly.type
_entity_poly.pdbx_seq_one_letter_code
_entity_poly.pdbx_strand_id
1 'polypeptide(L)'
;MPGMNGFELAEMMRGTDRTKNIPIVFVSAAGRELNYAFKGYESGAVDFLHKPLDIHAVKSKVNVFVDLYRQRKAMKMQVEALEQSRREQE
;
A
#
# COMPACT_ATOMS: atom_id res chain seq x y z
N MET A 1 -10.99 -8.13 -14.76
CA MET A 1 -9.76 -8.66 -15.38
C MET A 1 -10.11 -10.08 -15.83
N PRO A 2 -10.10 -10.41 -17.13
CA PRO A 2 -10.37 -11.77 -17.54
C PRO A 2 -9.21 -12.67 -17.09
N GLY A 3 -9.52 -13.75 -16.35
CA GLY A 3 -8.55 -14.78 -15.97
C GLY A 3 -7.80 -14.60 -14.63
N MET A 4 -7.88 -13.45 -13.98
CA MET A 4 -7.24 -13.23 -12.66
C MET A 4 -8.05 -12.26 -11.82
N ASN A 5 -8.20 -12.55 -10.53
CA ASN A 5 -8.81 -11.65 -9.58
C ASN A 5 -7.77 -10.65 -9.04
N GLY A 6 -8.14 -9.38 -8.88
CA GLY A 6 -7.25 -8.36 -8.29
C GLY A 6 -6.78 -8.73 -6.88
N PHE A 7 -7.56 -9.54 -6.16
CA PHE A 7 -7.17 -10.08 -4.85
C PHE A 7 -6.04 -11.10 -4.96
N GLU A 8 -6.13 -12.07 -5.86
CA GLU A 8 -5.05 -13.06 -6.07
C GLU A 8 -3.72 -12.38 -6.39
N LEU A 9 -3.75 -11.34 -7.24
CA LEU A 9 -2.58 -10.52 -7.51
C LEU A 9 -2.05 -9.82 -6.25
N ALA A 10 -2.92 -9.27 -5.42
CA ALA A 10 -2.53 -8.61 -4.19
C ALA A 10 -1.90 -9.57 -3.17
N GLU A 11 -2.41 -10.81 -3.06
CA GLU A 11 -1.76 -11.86 -2.24
C GLU A 11 -0.37 -12.18 -2.77
N MET A 12 -0.21 -12.39 -4.08
CA MET A 12 1.10 -12.64 -4.70
C MET A 12 2.09 -11.49 -4.45
N MET A 13 1.62 -10.24 -4.56
CA MET A 13 2.43 -9.07 -4.29
C MET A 13 2.86 -9.01 -2.82
N ARG A 14 2.00 -9.43 -1.88
CA ARG A 14 2.33 -9.46 -0.45
C ARG A 14 3.21 -10.63 -0.03
N GLY A 15 3.16 -11.75 -0.74
CA GLY A 15 4.08 -12.88 -0.55
C GLY A 15 5.51 -12.62 -1.03
N THR A 16 5.76 -11.51 -1.72
CA THR A 16 7.07 -11.22 -2.33
C THR A 16 7.77 -10.04 -1.63
N ASP A 17 8.99 -10.23 -1.12
CA ASP A 17 9.74 -9.21 -0.36
C ASP A 17 9.88 -7.86 -1.07
N ARG A 18 10.04 -7.90 -2.40
CA ARG A 18 10.19 -6.68 -3.23
C ARG A 18 8.90 -5.85 -3.29
N THR A 19 7.73 -6.48 -3.19
CA THR A 19 6.43 -5.83 -3.43
C THR A 19 5.53 -5.79 -2.21
N LYS A 20 5.87 -6.51 -1.13
CA LYS A 20 5.02 -6.63 0.07
C LYS A 20 4.70 -5.31 0.78
N ASN A 21 5.52 -4.28 0.55
CA ASN A 21 5.36 -2.96 1.15
C ASN A 21 4.72 -1.92 0.20
N ILE A 22 4.36 -2.31 -1.02
CA ILE A 22 3.73 -1.41 -1.99
C ILE A 22 2.26 -1.22 -1.58
N PRO A 23 1.79 0.03 -1.37
CA PRO A 23 0.38 0.29 -1.11
C PRO A 23 -0.52 -0.12 -2.29
N ILE A 24 -1.67 -0.73 -2.00
CA ILE A 24 -2.60 -1.23 -3.03
C ILE A 24 -3.94 -0.49 -2.87
N VAL A 25 -4.44 0.09 -3.96
CA VAL A 25 -5.77 0.68 -4.01
C VAL A 25 -6.65 -0.11 -4.98
N PHE A 26 -7.70 -0.72 -4.45
CA PHE A 26 -8.67 -1.47 -5.25
C PHE A 26 -9.73 -0.56 -5.85
N VAL A 27 -10.18 -0.89 -7.06
CA VAL A 27 -11.26 -0.15 -7.74
C VAL A 27 -12.39 -1.11 -8.10
N SER A 28 -13.55 -1.00 -7.44
CA SER A 28 -14.71 -1.90 -7.67
C SER A 28 -16.01 -1.15 -8.01
N ALA A 29 -16.90 -1.86 -8.70
CA ALA A 29 -18.21 -1.38 -9.13
C ALA A 29 -19.36 -1.71 -8.15
N ALA A 30 -19.15 -2.48 -7.07
CA ALA A 30 -20.23 -2.83 -6.14
C ALA A 30 -19.77 -3.15 -4.71
N GLY A 31 -20.56 -2.72 -3.71
CA GLY A 31 -20.23 -2.80 -2.29
C GLY A 31 -20.17 -4.20 -1.65
N ARG A 32 -20.71 -5.25 -2.29
CA ARG A 32 -20.63 -6.62 -1.74
C ARG A 32 -19.26 -7.29 -1.91
N GLU A 33 -18.54 -6.97 -2.98
CA GLU A 33 -17.17 -7.46 -3.19
C GLU A 33 -16.20 -6.86 -2.15
N LEU A 34 -16.45 -5.61 -1.74
CA LEU A 34 -15.66 -4.91 -0.72
C LEU A 34 -15.73 -5.62 0.64
N ASN A 35 -16.90 -6.12 1.04
CA ASN A 35 -17.10 -6.76 2.34
C ASN A 35 -16.43 -8.14 2.46
N TYR A 36 -16.42 -8.93 1.39
CA TYR A 36 -15.73 -10.23 1.36
C TYR A 36 -14.20 -10.07 1.31
N ALA A 37 -13.73 -9.00 0.67
CA ALA A 37 -12.32 -8.65 0.59
C ALA A 37 -11.73 -8.11 1.90
N PHE A 38 -12.54 -7.39 2.69
CA PHE A 38 -12.05 -6.70 3.89
C PHE A 38 -11.44 -7.67 4.92
N LYS A 39 -12.06 -8.85 5.15
CA LYS A 39 -11.61 -9.80 6.18
C LYS A 39 -10.23 -10.44 5.92
N GLY A 40 -9.77 -10.50 4.67
CA GLY A 40 -8.46 -11.09 4.33
C GLY A 40 -7.32 -10.08 4.29
N TYR A 41 -7.63 -8.78 4.17
CA TYR A 41 -6.64 -7.77 3.77
C TYR A 41 -6.29 -6.71 4.82
N GLU A 42 -6.85 -6.81 6.02
CA GLU A 42 -6.71 -5.85 7.14
C GLU A 42 -5.27 -5.58 7.62
N SER A 43 -4.24 -6.26 7.11
CA SER A 43 -2.88 -6.20 7.66
C SER A 43 -1.97 -5.10 7.12
N GLY A 44 -2.38 -4.27 6.15
CA GLY A 44 -1.55 -3.11 5.80
C GLY A 44 -1.86 -2.43 4.47
N ALA A 45 -2.27 -1.17 4.56
CA ALA A 45 -2.29 -0.18 3.48
C ALA A 45 -3.09 -0.59 2.23
N VAL A 46 -4.30 -1.12 2.45
CA VAL A 46 -5.28 -1.38 1.38
C VAL A 46 -6.37 -0.32 1.45
N ASP A 47 -6.58 0.40 0.35
CA ASP A 47 -7.65 1.38 0.19
C ASP A 47 -8.56 1.00 -0.98
N PHE A 48 -9.75 1.58 -1.03
CA PHE A 48 -10.76 1.28 -2.03
C PHE A 48 -11.29 2.55 -2.67
N LEU A 49 -11.58 2.43 -3.97
CA LEU A 49 -12.21 3.43 -4.79
C LEU A 49 -13.40 2.80 -5.50
N HIS A 50 -14.50 3.54 -5.54
CA HIS A 50 -15.70 3.09 -6.23
C HIS A 50 -15.73 3.64 -7.66
N LYS A 51 -16.22 2.84 -8.60
CA LYS A 51 -16.52 3.29 -9.96
C LYS A 51 -17.90 3.98 -10.01
N PRO A 52 -18.07 5.04 -10.82
CA PRO A 52 -17.05 5.69 -11.66
C PRO A 52 -16.01 6.44 -10.81
N LEU A 53 -14.74 6.45 -11.27
CA LEU A 53 -13.65 7.07 -10.52
C LEU A 53 -13.79 8.59 -10.50
N ASP A 54 -13.83 9.15 -9.29
CA ASP A 54 -13.68 10.58 -9.08
C ASP A 54 -12.18 10.95 -9.13
N ILE A 55 -11.82 11.86 -10.03
CA ILE A 55 -10.42 12.26 -10.26
C ILE A 55 -9.81 12.94 -9.02
N HIS A 56 -10.60 13.72 -8.28
CA HIS A 56 -10.14 14.37 -7.07
C HIS A 56 -9.91 13.34 -5.96
N ALA A 57 -10.81 12.36 -5.80
CA ALA A 57 -10.65 11.27 -4.84
C ALA A 57 -9.40 10.43 -5.13
N VAL A 58 -9.16 10.10 -6.41
CA VAL A 58 -7.94 9.38 -6.84
C VAL A 58 -6.70 10.17 -6.49
N LYS A 59 -6.62 11.45 -6.90
CA LYS A 59 -5.45 12.30 -6.63
C LYS A 59 -5.16 12.42 -5.14
N SER A 60 -6.20 12.68 -4.34
CA SER A 60 -6.06 12.82 -2.89
C SER A 60 -5.51 11.54 -2.25
N LYS A 61 -6.06 10.36 -2.60
CA LYS A 61 -5.57 9.08 -2.06
C LYS A 61 -4.13 8.81 -2.48
N VAL A 62 -3.80 9.01 -3.76
CA VAL A 62 -2.43 8.81 -4.26
C VAL A 62 -1.44 9.72 -3.53
N ASN A 63 -1.78 11.01 -3.33
CA ASN A 63 -0.92 11.95 -2.62
C ASN A 63 -0.65 11.48 -1.18
N VAL A 64 -1.68 11.04 -0.46
CA VAL A 64 -1.52 10.50 0.90
C VAL A 64 -0.55 9.31 0.92
N PHE A 65 -0.70 8.35 0.00
CA PHE A 65 0.21 7.19 -0.05
C PHE A 65 1.64 7.57 -0.42
N VAL A 66 1.83 8.52 -1.34
CA VAL A 66 3.15 9.03 -1.72
C VAL A 66 3.83 9.72 -0.53
N ASP A 67 3.08 10.53 0.22
CA ASP A 67 3.62 11.23 1.39
C ASP A 67 3.98 10.26 2.51
N LEU A 68 3.13 9.26 2.78
CA LEU A 68 3.45 8.19 3.73
C LEU A 68 4.70 7.39 3.32
N TYR A 69 4.84 7.09 2.03
CA TYR A 69 6.03 6.43 1.51
C TYR A 69 7.29 7.28 1.72
N ARG A 70 7.23 8.59 1.40
CA ARG A 70 8.33 9.53 1.59
C ARG A 70 8.73 9.63 3.06
N GLN A 71 7.76 9.75 3.96
CA GLN A 71 8.00 9.79 5.42
C GLN A 71 8.66 8.50 5.91
N ARG A 72 8.15 7.33 5.50
CA ARG A 72 8.75 6.03 5.87
C ARG A 72 10.18 5.91 5.37
N LYS A 73 10.45 6.35 4.13
CA LYS A 73 11.80 6.36 3.56
C LYS A 73 12.74 7.29 4.34
N ALA A 74 12.27 8.50 4.69
CA ALA A 74 13.05 9.46 5.47
C ALA A 74 13.40 8.91 6.87
N MET A 75 12.43 8.32 7.57
CA MET A 75 12.67 7.68 8.86
C MET A 75 13.68 6.53 8.77
N LYS A 76 13.58 5.68 7.75
CA LYS A 76 14.53 4.58 7.54
C LYS A 76 15.96 5.10 7.37
N MET A 77 16.15 6.14 6.57
CA MET A 77 17.47 6.76 6.40
C MET A 77 18.00 7.40 7.69
N GLN A 78 17.13 8.00 8.51
CA GLN A 78 17.53 8.57 9.80
C GLN A 78 17.96 7.49 10.79
N VAL A 79 17.24 6.37 10.85
CA VAL A 79 17.60 5.22 11.70
C VAL A 79 18.95 4.64 11.25
N GLU A 80 19.13 4.41 9.95
CA GLU A 80 20.40 3.91 9.40
C GLU A 80 21.57 4.86 9.69
N ALA A 81 21.38 6.17 9.55
CA ALA A 81 22.41 7.16 9.88
C ALA A 81 22.75 7.17 11.38
N LEU A 82 21.76 7.05 12.26
CA LEU A 82 21.98 7.00 13.71
C LEU A 82 22.73 5.74 14.12
N GLU A 83 22.38 4.58 13.56
CA GLU A 83 23.08 3.32 13.81
C GLU A 83 24.54 3.39 13.36
N GLN A 84 24.79 3.99 12.19
CA GLN A 84 26.14 4.20 11.68
C GLN A 84 26.98 5.10 12.60
N SER A 85 26.42 6.24 13.04
CA SER A 85 27.12 7.16 13.95
C SER A 85 27.42 6.52 15.31
N ARG A 86 26.55 5.62 15.82
CA ARG A 86 26.81 4.90 17.07
C ARG A 86 27.97 3.92 16.94
N ARG A 87 28.05 3.20 15.81
CA ARG A 87 29.16 2.27 15.53
C ARG A 87 30.52 2.96 15.37
N GLU A 88 30.54 4.21 14.92
CA GLU A 88 31.78 4.98 14.77
C GLU A 88 32.29 5.56 16.10
N GLN A 89 31.46 5.59 17.14
CA GLN A 89 31.80 6.08 18.49
C GLN A 89 32.24 4.94 19.44
N GLU A 90 32.05 3.69 19.06
CA GLU A 90 32.49 2.47 19.76
C GLU A 90 33.86 2.01 19.24
#